data_AF-U6DXI4-F1
#
_entry.id   AF-U6DXI4-F1
#
_cell.length_a   1.000
_cell.length_b   1.000
_cell.length_c   1.000
_cell.angle_alpha   90.00
_cell.angle_beta   90.00
_cell.angle_gamma   90.00
#
_symmetry.space_group_name_H-M   'P 1'
#
loop_
_entity.id
_entity.type
_entity.pdbx_description
1 polymer ?
#
loop_
_entity_poly.entity_id
_entity_poly.type
_entity_poly.pdbx_seq_one_letter_code
_entity_poly.pdbx_strand_id
1 'polypeptide(L)'
;HDLQSFGLDNINMTHYIRHLSFGEDYPGIVNPLDRTNVTAPQASMMFQYFVKVVPTVYMKVDGEVLRTNQFSVTRHEKVANGLMGDQGLPGVFVLYELSPMMVKLTEKHRSFTHFLTGVCAIIGGMFTVAGLID
;
A
#
# COMPACT_ATOMS: atom_id res chain seq x y z
N HIS A 1 -14.89 -27.72 18.90
CA HIS A 1 -14.28 -27.28 20.17
C HIS A 1 -14.44 -25.78 20.19
N ASP A 2 -15.56 -25.35 20.75
CA ASP A 2 -16.20 -24.08 20.46
C ASP A 2 -15.48 -22.92 21.15
N LEU A 3 -14.94 -22.00 20.35
CA LEU A 3 -14.43 -20.72 20.86
C LEU A 3 -15.56 -19.77 21.29
N GLN A 4 -16.83 -20.12 21.01
CA GLN A 4 -18.02 -19.41 21.49
C GLN A 4 -18.19 -19.47 23.02
N SER A 5 -17.52 -20.39 23.73
CA SER A 5 -17.63 -20.52 25.19
C SER A 5 -16.77 -19.52 25.96
N PHE A 6 -15.84 -18.83 25.30
CA PHE A 6 -15.16 -17.69 25.90
C PHE A 6 -16.14 -16.52 25.88
N GLY A 7 -16.28 -15.77 26.97
CA GLY A 7 -17.18 -14.62 27.06
C GLY A 7 -16.76 -13.49 26.10
N LEU A 8 -16.96 -13.70 24.80
CA LEU A 8 -16.56 -12.81 23.73
C LEU A 8 -17.50 -11.61 23.62
N ASP A 9 -18.64 -11.63 24.31
CA ASP A 9 -19.74 -10.66 24.24
C ASP A 9 -19.36 -9.22 24.65
N ASN A 10 -18.19 -9.02 25.29
CA ASN A 10 -17.72 -7.70 25.71
C ASN A 10 -16.24 -7.43 25.41
N ILE A 11 -15.71 -7.92 24.29
CA ILE A 11 -14.30 -7.69 23.93
C ILE A 11 -14.13 -6.40 23.10
N ASN A 12 -13.18 -5.57 23.51
CA ASN A 12 -12.77 -4.38 22.75
C ASN A 12 -11.84 -4.80 21.60
N MET A 13 -12.28 -4.50 20.36
CA MET A 13 -11.56 -4.84 19.13
C MET A 13 -10.89 -3.63 18.47
N THR A 14 -10.69 -2.55 19.24
CA THR A 14 -9.87 -1.40 18.83
C THR A 14 -8.44 -1.85 18.58
N HIS A 15 -7.87 -1.50 17.43
CA HIS A 15 -6.54 -1.94 17.03
C HIS A 15 -5.80 -0.90 16.19
N TYR A 16 -4.48 -0.99 16.24
CA TYR A 16 -3.57 -0.17 15.45
C TYR A 16 -2.70 -1.07 14.57
N ILE A 17 -2.86 -0.94 13.26
CA ILE A 17 -2.04 -1.65 12.29
C ILE A 17 -0.79 -0.79 12.07
N ARG A 18 0.31 -1.18 12.70
CA ARG A 18 1.59 -0.49 12.55
C ARG A 18 2.11 -0.64 11.12
N HIS A 19 2.19 -1.87 10.64
CA HIS A 19 2.73 -2.18 9.33
C HIS A 19 2.20 -3.54 8.84
N LEU A 20 1.85 -3.63 7.56
CA LEU A 20 1.52 -4.88 6.87
C LEU A 20 2.13 -4.84 5.46
N SER A 21 2.94 -5.83 5.13
CA SER A 21 3.64 -5.92 3.85
C SER A 21 3.74 -7.37 3.38
N PHE A 22 3.99 -7.55 2.08
CA PHE A 22 4.11 -8.87 1.44
C PHE A 22 5.38 -8.91 0.57
N GLY A 23 6.47 -9.40 1.13
CA GLY A 23 7.77 -9.44 0.45
C GLY A 23 8.65 -8.25 0.78
N GLU A 24 9.58 -7.93 -0.10
CA GLU A 24 10.58 -6.87 0.12
C GLU A 24 10.11 -5.49 -0.37
N ASP A 25 10.43 -4.44 0.36
CA ASP A 25 10.07 -3.08 -0.04
C ASP A 25 10.92 -2.59 -1.23
N TYR A 26 10.33 -1.76 -2.09
CA TYR A 26 11.01 -1.04 -3.16
C TYR A 26 10.70 0.46 -3.10
N PRO A 27 11.55 1.32 -3.69
CA PRO A 27 11.34 2.76 -3.66
C PRO A 27 9.96 3.15 -4.20
N GLY A 28 9.16 3.83 -3.36
CA GLY A 28 7.82 4.30 -3.71
C GLY A 28 6.69 3.31 -3.46
N ILE A 29 6.95 2.13 -2.88
CA ILE A 29 5.88 1.25 -2.40
C ILE A 29 5.10 1.93 -1.26
N VAL A 30 3.77 1.85 -1.32
CA VAL A 30 2.88 2.34 -0.27
C VAL A 30 1.97 1.21 0.15
N ASN A 31 2.10 0.75 1.39
CA ASN A 31 1.26 -0.29 1.96
C ASN A 31 -0.05 0.31 2.49
N PRO A 32 -1.22 -0.07 1.94
CA PRO A 32 -2.49 0.60 2.26
C PRO A 32 -2.93 0.58 3.73
N LEU A 33 -2.45 -0.39 4.52
CA LEU A 33 -2.84 -0.54 5.93
C LEU A 33 -1.83 0.02 6.92
N ASP A 34 -0.69 0.55 6.45
CA ASP A 34 0.34 1.07 7.35
C ASP A 34 -0.18 2.26 8.16
N ARG A 35 0.08 2.21 9.47
CA ARG A 35 -0.32 3.23 10.45
C ARG A 35 -1.84 3.46 10.52
N THR A 36 -2.64 2.42 10.26
CA THR A 36 -4.10 2.51 10.34
C THR A 36 -4.58 2.34 11.79
N ASN A 37 -5.28 3.33 12.33
CA ASN A 37 -5.94 3.24 13.63
C ASN A 37 -7.43 2.94 13.46
N VAL A 38 -7.93 1.95 14.19
CA VAL A 38 -9.31 1.49 14.10
C VAL A 38 -9.90 1.39 15.49
N THR A 39 -10.94 2.19 15.74
CA THR A 39 -11.71 2.16 16.98
C THR A 39 -12.92 1.25 16.82
N ALA A 40 -13.16 0.40 17.81
CA ALA A 40 -14.37 -0.41 17.90
C ALA A 40 -15.42 0.34 18.76
N PRO A 41 -16.44 0.99 18.16
CA PRO A 41 -17.48 1.68 18.93
C PRO A 41 -18.37 0.75 19.75
N GLN A 42 -18.42 -0.53 19.41
CA GLN A 42 -19.22 -1.54 20.09
C GLN A 42 -18.30 -2.69 20.50
N ALA A 43 -18.64 -3.37 21.60
CA ALA A 43 -17.96 -4.60 21.94
C ALA A 43 -18.29 -5.68 20.91
N SER A 44 -17.41 -6.68 20.79
CA SER A 44 -17.65 -7.84 19.93
C SER A 44 -17.76 -7.48 18.44
N MET A 45 -17.05 -6.45 17.99
CA MET A 45 -16.98 -6.15 16.56
C MET A 45 -16.06 -7.14 15.83
N MET A 46 -16.46 -7.48 14.62
CA MET A 46 -15.66 -8.26 13.67
C MET A 46 -15.14 -7.30 12.60
N PHE A 47 -13.82 -7.24 12.43
CA PHE A 47 -13.15 -6.50 11.37
C PHE A 47 -12.52 -7.49 10.38
N GLN A 48 -12.84 -7.35 9.10
CA GLN A 48 -12.28 -8.16 8.03
C GLN A 48 -11.56 -7.27 7.03
N TYR A 49 -10.29 -7.58 6.80
CA TYR A 49 -9.45 -6.97 5.78
C TYR A 49 -9.24 -7.96 4.65
N PHE A 50 -9.93 -7.74 3.54
CA PHE A 50 -9.74 -8.51 2.32
C PHE A 50 -8.57 -7.92 1.55
N VAL A 51 -7.45 -8.62 1.58
CA VAL A 51 -6.19 -8.23 0.99
C VAL A 51 -6.02 -8.95 -0.35
N LYS A 52 -5.88 -8.21 -1.44
CA LYS A 52 -5.56 -8.77 -2.74
C LYS A 52 -4.10 -8.53 -3.06
N VAL A 53 -3.29 -9.58 -3.02
CA VAL A 53 -1.84 -9.53 -3.22
C VAL A 53 -1.52 -9.68 -4.69
N VAL A 54 -0.78 -8.73 -5.25
CA VAL A 54 -0.41 -8.66 -6.66
C VAL A 54 1.11 -8.87 -6.80
N PRO A 55 1.55 -10.00 -7.37
CA PRO A 55 2.96 -10.23 -7.66
C PRO A 55 3.54 -9.09 -8.51
N THR A 56 4.66 -8.54 -8.09
CA THR A 56 5.30 -7.39 -8.72
C THR A 56 6.78 -7.66 -8.97
N VAL A 57 7.24 -7.36 -10.17
CA VAL A 57 8.66 -7.41 -10.53
C VAL A 57 9.14 -5.99 -10.70
N TYR A 58 10.09 -5.56 -9.88
CA TYR A 58 10.72 -4.25 -9.93
C TYR A 58 12.12 -4.37 -10.54
N MET A 59 12.34 -3.69 -11.66
CA MET A 59 13.62 -3.64 -12.36
C MET A 59 14.31 -2.31 -12.03
N LYS A 60 15.42 -2.38 -11.29
CA LYS A 60 16.25 -1.23 -10.97
C LYS A 60 16.99 -0.72 -12.21
N VAL A 61 17.43 0.53 -12.17
CA VAL A 61 18.25 1.14 -13.24
C VAL A 61 19.54 0.35 -13.48
N ASP A 62 20.11 -0.23 -12.43
CA ASP A 62 21.35 -1.03 -12.49
C ASP A 62 21.15 -2.46 -13.03
N GLY A 63 19.92 -2.81 -13.42
CA GLY A 63 19.57 -4.13 -13.99
C GLY A 63 19.23 -5.20 -12.96
N GLU A 64 19.33 -4.91 -11.66
CA GLU A 64 18.89 -5.81 -10.59
C GLU A 64 17.36 -5.97 -10.63
N VAL A 65 16.91 -7.23 -10.54
CA VAL A 65 15.49 -7.59 -10.59
C VAL A 65 15.03 -8.03 -9.21
N LEU A 66 14.15 -7.22 -8.61
CA LEU A 66 13.51 -7.51 -7.34
C LEU A 66 12.12 -8.12 -7.58
N ARG A 67 11.85 -9.27 -6.94
CA ARG A 67 10.52 -9.90 -6.94
C ARG A 67 9.85 -9.62 -5.60
N THR A 68 8.74 -8.92 -5.65
CA THR A 68 7.99 -8.47 -4.46
C THR A 68 6.50 -8.54 -4.72
N ASN A 69 5.67 -8.03 -3.81
CA ASN A 69 4.24 -7.94 -3.99
C ASN A 69 3.73 -6.56 -3.60
N GLN A 70 2.72 -6.11 -4.34
CA GLN A 70 1.86 -5.02 -3.94
C GLN A 70 0.56 -5.62 -3.40
N PHE A 71 -0.25 -4.83 -2.70
CA PHE A 71 -1.58 -5.29 -2.35
C PHE A 71 -2.58 -4.14 -2.28
N SER A 72 -3.85 -4.47 -2.47
CA SER A 72 -4.98 -3.60 -2.17
C SER A 72 -5.80 -4.19 -1.03
N VAL A 73 -6.58 -3.35 -0.37
CA VAL A 73 -7.39 -3.76 0.79
C VAL A 73 -8.81 -3.24 0.68
N THR A 74 -9.76 -4.12 0.95
CA THR A 74 -11.16 -3.77 1.24
C THR A 74 -11.46 -4.13 2.69
N ARG A 75 -12.02 -3.19 3.44
CA ARG A 75 -12.37 -3.39 4.85
C ARG A 75 -13.88 -3.59 5.00
N HIS A 76 -14.25 -4.58 5.81
CA HIS A 76 -15.62 -4.80 6.28
C HIS A 76 -15.63 -4.85 7.80
N GLU A 77 -16.68 -4.30 8.41
CA GLU A 77 -16.91 -4.36 9.84
C GLU A 77 -18.37 -4.69 10.13
N LYS A 78 -18.60 -5.53 11.14
CA LYS A 78 -19.94 -5.83 11.64
C LYS A 78 -19.90 -6.18 13.12
N VAL A 79 -21.05 -6.10 13.78
CA VAL A 79 -21.21 -6.53 15.17
C VAL A 79 -21.43 -8.03 15.18
N ALA A 80 -20.60 -8.77 15.92
CA ALA A 80 -20.71 -10.21 16.05
C ALA A 80 -21.74 -10.56 17.15
N ASN A 81 -23.02 -10.37 16.86
CA ASN A 81 -24.10 -10.72 17.78
C ASN A 81 -24.51 -12.19 17.58
N GLY A 82 -24.17 -13.06 18.52
CA GLY A 82 -24.54 -14.49 18.52
C GLY A 82 -26.05 -14.79 18.57
N LEU A 83 -26.89 -13.76 18.73
CA LEU A 83 -28.35 -13.87 18.90
C LEU A 83 -29.14 -13.80 17.58
N MET A 84 -28.52 -13.35 16.48
CA MET A 84 -29.23 -12.98 15.23
C MET A 84 -28.59 -13.63 14.00
N GLY A 85 -28.51 -14.97 13.95
CA GLY A 85 -28.32 -15.77 12.72
C GLY A 85 -27.04 -15.56 11.89
N ASP A 86 -26.30 -14.47 12.08
CA ASP A 86 -25.08 -14.10 11.36
C ASP A 86 -23.88 -14.49 12.22
N GLN A 87 -23.48 -15.75 12.08
CA GLN A 87 -22.39 -16.39 12.84
C GLN A 87 -21.02 -15.76 12.47
N GLY A 88 -20.74 -14.57 12.98
CA GLY A 88 -19.39 -14.02 13.03
C GLY A 88 -18.76 -14.28 14.39
N LEU A 89 -17.48 -14.63 14.44
CA LEU A 89 -16.69 -14.53 15.66
C LEU A 89 -16.15 -13.09 15.75
N PRO A 90 -16.26 -12.41 16.89
CA PRO A 90 -15.63 -11.11 17.05
C PRO A 90 -14.11 -11.26 16.94
N GLY A 91 -13.47 -10.33 16.25
CA GLY A 91 -12.03 -10.40 16.02
C GLY A 91 -11.57 -9.57 14.84
N VAL A 92 -10.25 -9.54 14.66
CA VAL A 92 -9.60 -8.89 13.52
C VAL A 92 -9.06 -9.97 12.59
N PHE A 93 -9.57 -10.01 11.37
CA PHE A 93 -9.23 -11.02 10.37
C PHE A 93 -8.58 -10.37 9.16
N VAL A 94 -7.44 -10.90 8.74
CA VAL A 94 -6.77 -10.52 7.49
C VAL A 94 -6.89 -11.71 6.54
N LEU A 95 -7.72 -11.56 5.51
CA LEU A 95 -7.97 -12.58 4.51
C LEU A 95 -7.22 -12.19 3.24
N TYR A 96 -6.22 -12.95 2.85
CA TYR A 96 -5.42 -12.65 1.67
C TYR A 96 -5.72 -13.61 0.51
N GLU A 97 -5.77 -13.07 -0.71
CA GLU A 97 -5.83 -13.83 -1.95
C GLU A 97 -4.74 -13.37 -2.93
N LEU A 98 -4.19 -14.31 -3.70
CA LEU A 98 -3.21 -13.99 -4.74
C LEU A 98 -3.93 -13.61 -6.03
N SER A 99 -3.58 -12.46 -6.58
CA SER A 99 -4.04 -12.02 -7.90
C SER A 99 -3.39 -12.87 -8.99
N PRO A 100 -4.14 -13.30 -10.02
CA PRO A 100 -3.57 -14.01 -11.16
C PRO A 100 -2.76 -13.09 -12.09
N MET A 101 -2.75 -11.78 -11.86
CA MET A 101 -2.04 -10.80 -12.67
C MET A 101 -0.73 -10.38 -12.00
N MET A 102 0.31 -10.17 -12.81
CA MET A 102 1.62 -9.68 -12.37
C MET A 102 1.91 -8.29 -12.95
N VAL A 103 2.45 -7.39 -12.12
CA VAL A 103 2.86 -6.05 -12.51
C VAL A 103 4.37 -6.01 -12.72
N LYS A 104 4.83 -5.36 -13.80
CA LYS A 104 6.26 -5.10 -14.03
C LYS A 104 6.51 -3.60 -13.94
N LEU A 105 7.39 -3.21 -13.03
CA LEU A 105 7.81 -1.84 -12.80
C LEU A 105 9.25 -1.69 -13.27
N THR A 106 9.49 -0.73 -14.17
CA THR A 106 10.84 -0.40 -14.64
C THR A 106 11.20 0.98 -14.10
N GLU A 107 12.25 1.04 -13.29
CA GLU A 107 12.79 2.31 -12.84
C GLU A 107 13.48 3.02 -14.01
N LYS A 108 13.14 4.30 -14.24
CA LYS A 108 13.73 5.10 -15.31
C LYS A 108 14.32 6.38 -14.74
N HIS A 109 15.60 6.59 -14.99
CA HIS A 109 16.25 7.85 -14.67
C HIS A 109 15.85 8.94 -15.70
N ARG A 110 15.53 10.16 -15.24
CA ARG A 110 15.35 11.31 -16.14
C ARG A 110 16.70 11.72 -16.71
N SER A 111 16.80 12.00 -18.00
CA SER A 111 18.10 12.31 -18.60
C SER A 111 18.61 13.68 -18.14
N PHE A 112 19.81 13.72 -17.54
CA PHE A 112 20.51 14.97 -17.20
C PHE A 112 20.78 15.86 -18.42
N THR A 113 20.76 15.27 -19.62
CA THR A 113 20.88 16.00 -20.89
C THR A 113 19.77 17.02 -21.09
N HIS A 114 18.55 16.79 -20.60
CA HIS A 114 17.47 17.78 -20.71
C HIS A 114 17.72 19.04 -19.84
N PHE A 115 18.42 18.88 -18.72
CA PHE A 115 18.83 20.01 -17.90
C PHE A 115 19.95 20.80 -18.58
N LEU A 116 20.96 20.08 -19.10
CA LEU A 116 22.11 20.71 -19.76
C LEU A 116 21.71 21.46 -21.03
N THR A 117 20.82 20.89 -21.85
CA THR A 117 20.26 21.59 -23.01
C THR A 117 19.51 22.85 -22.60
N GLY A 118 18.77 22.83 -21.48
CA GLY A 118 18.13 24.02 -20.92
C GLY A 118 19.13 25.10 -20.53
N VAL A 119 20.22 24.74 -19.83
CA VAL A 119 21.29 25.67 -19.44
C VAL A 119 21.97 26.28 -20.67
N CYS A 120 22.35 25.45 -21.64
CA CYS A 120 22.98 25.92 -22.88
C CYS A 120 22.06 26.86 -23.66
N ALA A 121 20.74 26.60 -23.72
CA ALA A 121 19.78 27.46 -24.38
C ALA A 121 19.69 28.85 -23.74
N ILE A 122 19.74 28.93 -22.40
CA ILE A 122 19.73 30.20 -21.67
C ILE A 122 21.02 31.00 -21.93
N ILE A 123 22.18 30.35 -21.84
CA ILE A 123 23.48 31.00 -22.07
C ILE A 123 23.59 31.48 -23.52
N GLY A 124 23.23 30.63 -24.50
CA GLY A 124 23.23 30.99 -25.91
C GLY A 124 22.27 32.14 -26.24
N GLY A 125 21.08 32.15 -25.61
CA GLY A 125 20.12 33.24 -25.73
C GLY A 125 20.67 34.56 -25.20
N MET A 126 21.32 34.55 -24.03
CA MET A 126 21.92 35.75 -23.43
C MET A 126 23.04 36.34 -24.31
N PHE A 127 23.93 35.49 -24.85
CA PHE A 127 24.98 35.93 -25.76
C PHE A 127 24.42 36.54 -27.06
N THR A 128 23.37 35.94 -27.60
CA THR A 128 22.74 36.42 -28.83
C THR A 128 22.10 37.80 -28.63
N VAL A 129 21.43 38.04 -27.50
CA VAL A 129 20.83 39.34 -27.19
C VAL A 129 21.90 40.40 -26.91
N ALA A 130 22.96 40.06 -26.17
CA ALA A 130 24.06 40.98 -25.88
C ALA A 130 24.76 41.47 -27.16
N GLY A 131 25.04 40.58 -28.12
CA GLY A 131 25.66 40.95 -29.40
C GLY A 131 24.73 41.66 -30.40
N LEU A 132 23.44 41.82 -30.09
CA LEU A 132 22.46 42.57 -30.89
C LEU A 132 22.24 43.99 -30.36
N ILE A 133 22.67 44.26 -29.13
CA ILE A 133 22.49 45.54 -28.43
C ILE A 133 23.77 46.39 -28.47
N ASP A 134 24.93 45.77 -28.72
CA ASP A 134 26.18 46.43 -29.14
C ASP A 134 26.16 46.72 -30.65
#